data_AF-A0AAW2FL19-F1
#
_entry.id   AF-A0AAW2FL19-F1
#
_cell.length_a   1.000
_cell.length_b   1.000
_cell.length_c   1.000
_cell.angle_alpha   90.00
_cell.angle_beta   90.00
_cell.angle_gamma   90.00
#
_symmetry.space_group_name_H-M   'P 1'
#
loop_
_entity.id
_entity.type
_entity.pdbx_description
1 polymer ?
#
loop_
_entity_poly.entity_id
_entity_poly.type
_entity_poly.pdbx_seq_one_letter_code
_entity_poly.pdbx_strand_id
1 'polypeptide(L)'
;MSNTDDRNDEMSDLLRAWGVSQTVIDTFKENGMQIRHLNKLTEFTIDKLIPRAGDRLDFMEHLQQYKDRLQSQNDLSALLQATTSGQMVLGHFTTYGSLNNNIRKVLANDIINNELSSNIHARMPSERIDFLAKEIVKLFPSETEVMWKGAYGGKSRRETSVGRGLLLQTYYSIRRKLRKCGVLAKESSACASRESVSDVEPDDDTDADNIQWLKNNSKPWKKVLELWEKTNNMRLRFLKKDAIAVHDYMDSYPALKHANGYLLLEQDFNQMYSNATLKLYAEFSVLEAFIIKNLTSEKEKLSIENSFSPGKKIISFLYIYIYINFFH
;
A
#
# COMPACT_ATOMS: atom_id res chain seq x y z
N MET A 1 28.50 -19.07 -3.66
CA MET A 1 28.43 -19.85 -2.41
C MET A 1 28.59 -18.87 -1.25
N SER A 2 27.52 -18.50 -0.56
CA SER A 2 27.50 -17.87 0.78
C SER A 2 26.11 -17.26 1.02
N ASN A 3 25.19 -18.03 1.61
CA ASN A 3 23.96 -17.49 2.21
C ASN A 3 23.29 -18.46 3.22
N THR A 4 23.98 -19.55 3.55
CA THR A 4 23.52 -20.61 4.47
C THR A 4 24.27 -20.62 5.80
N ASP A 5 25.37 -19.90 5.94
CA ASP A 5 26.18 -19.90 7.17
C ASP A 5 25.63 -18.94 8.24
N ASP A 6 25.17 -17.75 7.84
CA ASP A 6 24.79 -16.67 8.77
C ASP A 6 23.59 -16.98 9.68
N ARG A 7 22.77 -17.98 9.34
CA ARG A 7 21.56 -18.36 10.11
C ARG A 7 21.76 -19.57 11.02
N ASN A 8 22.84 -20.33 10.86
CA ASN A 8 23.17 -21.45 11.74
C ASN A 8 23.81 -20.98 13.06
N ASP A 9 24.35 -19.76 13.09
CA ASP A 9 24.97 -19.21 14.29
C ASP A 9 23.95 -18.68 15.32
N GLU A 10 22.83 -18.09 14.88
CA GLU A 10 21.83 -17.51 15.81
C GLU A 10 21.27 -18.54 16.82
N MET A 11 20.98 -19.77 16.36
CA MET A 11 20.53 -20.83 17.26
C MET A 11 21.64 -21.28 18.21
N SER A 12 22.87 -21.37 17.70
CA SER A 12 24.02 -21.81 18.49
C SER A 12 24.30 -20.82 19.62
N ASP A 13 24.23 -19.53 19.32
CA ASP A 13 24.42 -18.45 20.29
C ASP A 13 23.34 -18.46 21.36
N LEU A 14 22.08 -18.67 20.97
CA LEU A 14 20.97 -18.80 21.92
C LEU A 14 21.16 -19.99 22.87
N LEU A 15 21.56 -21.15 22.33
CA LEU A 15 21.81 -22.35 23.13
C LEU A 15 23.00 -22.18 24.08
N ARG A 16 24.08 -21.51 23.64
CA ARG A 16 25.20 -21.14 24.51
C ARG A 16 24.74 -20.25 25.66
N ALA A 17 23.89 -19.27 25.36
CA ALA A 17 23.34 -18.36 26.38
C ALA A 17 22.46 -19.09 27.41
N TRP A 18 21.82 -20.20 27.02
CA TRP A 18 21.08 -21.09 27.93
C TRP A 18 21.97 -22.08 28.70
N GLY A 19 23.30 -21.99 28.55
CA GLY A 19 24.25 -22.89 29.21
C GLY A 19 24.31 -24.29 28.60
N VAL A 20 23.77 -24.49 27.39
CA VAL A 20 23.79 -25.79 26.72
C VAL A 20 25.21 -26.12 26.27
N SER A 21 25.66 -27.35 26.56
CA SER A 21 27.02 -27.81 26.22
C SER A 21 27.28 -27.86 24.71
N GLN A 22 28.54 -27.68 24.32
CA GLN A 22 28.94 -27.71 22.90
C GLN A 22 28.54 -29.02 22.20
N THR A 23 28.69 -30.17 22.87
CA THR A 23 28.33 -31.48 22.32
C THR A 23 26.85 -31.59 21.97
N VAL A 24 25.98 -31.01 22.81
CA VAL A 24 24.55 -30.95 22.53
C VAL A 24 24.29 -30.00 21.37
N ILE A 25 24.90 -28.83 21.34
CA ILE A 25 24.77 -27.86 20.23
C ILE A 25 25.17 -28.51 18.89
N ASP A 26 26.25 -29.29 18.87
CA ASP A 26 26.71 -30.01 17.68
C ASP A 26 25.68 -31.07 17.26
N THR A 27 25.07 -31.78 18.22
CA THR A 27 23.97 -32.73 17.95
C THR A 27 22.78 -32.03 17.27
N PHE A 28 22.40 -30.85 17.74
CA PHE A 28 21.35 -30.07 17.08
C PHE A 28 21.73 -29.67 15.64
N LYS A 29 22.99 -29.27 15.39
CA LYS A 29 23.50 -28.94 14.05
C LYS A 29 23.52 -30.16 13.11
N GLU A 30 24.01 -31.29 13.59
CA GLU A 30 24.06 -32.55 12.84
C GLU A 30 22.65 -33.04 12.44
N ASN A 31 21.66 -32.80 13.30
CA ASN A 31 20.25 -33.08 13.00
C ASN A 31 19.57 -32.00 12.12
N GLY A 32 20.32 -31.03 11.58
CA GLY A 32 19.80 -29.98 10.71
C GLY A 32 18.81 -29.03 11.40
N MET A 33 18.89 -28.90 12.73
CA MET A 33 17.97 -28.07 13.50
C MET A 33 18.30 -26.59 13.35
N GLN A 34 17.26 -25.76 13.31
CA GLN A 34 17.33 -24.31 13.16
C GLN A 34 16.48 -23.66 14.25
N ILE A 35 16.70 -22.37 14.52
CA ILE A 35 16.00 -21.64 15.59
C ILE A 35 14.47 -21.76 15.50
N ARG A 36 13.93 -21.79 14.27
CA ARG A 36 12.49 -21.98 13.98
C ARG A 36 11.94 -23.35 14.36
N HIS A 37 12.79 -24.34 14.64
CA HIS A 37 12.37 -25.68 15.07
C HIS A 37 12.20 -25.76 16.59
N LEU A 38 12.80 -24.82 17.36
CA LEU A 38 12.72 -24.82 18.82
C LEU A 38 11.27 -24.76 19.32
N ASN A 39 10.41 -23.95 18.68
CA ASN A 39 9.01 -23.83 19.09
C ASN A 39 8.17 -25.11 18.86
N LYS A 40 8.68 -26.07 18.08
CA LYS A 40 8.02 -27.34 17.72
C LYS A 40 8.59 -28.55 18.46
N LEU A 41 9.58 -28.35 19.33
CA LEU A 41 10.16 -29.47 20.07
C LEU A 41 9.16 -30.09 21.04
N THR A 42 9.07 -31.41 20.96
CA THR A 42 8.35 -32.27 21.88
C THR A 42 9.33 -32.88 22.88
N GLU A 43 8.82 -33.33 24.02
CA GLU A 43 9.61 -34.02 25.04
C GLU A 43 10.40 -35.21 24.47
N PHE A 44 9.77 -35.99 23.57
CA PHE A 44 10.42 -37.10 22.88
C PHE A 44 11.64 -36.67 22.04
N THR A 45 11.54 -35.55 21.33
CA THR A 45 12.65 -35.04 20.52
C THR A 45 13.76 -34.50 21.43
N ILE A 46 13.40 -33.85 22.54
CA ILE A 46 14.37 -33.34 23.52
C ILE A 46 15.14 -34.50 24.16
N ASP A 47 14.47 -35.60 24.49
CA ASP A 47 15.09 -36.79 25.08
C ASP A 47 16.16 -37.40 24.17
N LYS A 48 15.93 -37.39 22.85
CA LYS A 48 16.93 -37.83 21.86
C LYS A 48 18.11 -36.90 21.70
N LEU A 49 17.92 -35.60 21.89
CA LEU A 49 18.94 -34.58 21.67
C LEU A 49 19.79 -34.30 22.91
N ILE A 50 19.21 -34.51 24.10
CA ILE A 50 19.84 -34.18 25.38
C ILE A 50 19.70 -35.41 26.29
N PRO A 51 20.71 -36.31 26.36
CA PRO A 51 20.60 -37.59 27.06
C PRO A 51 20.61 -37.47 28.60
N ARG A 52 21.13 -36.37 29.14
CA ARG A 52 21.23 -36.12 30.58
C ARG A 52 19.98 -35.44 31.12
N ALA A 53 19.38 -36.04 32.15
CA ALA A 53 18.11 -35.58 32.72
C ALA A 53 18.17 -34.16 33.32
N GLY A 54 19.27 -33.80 34.00
CA GLY A 54 19.46 -32.44 34.55
C GLY A 54 19.48 -31.39 33.44
N ASP A 55 20.39 -31.56 32.47
CA ASP A 55 20.52 -30.69 31.30
C ASP A 55 19.20 -30.56 30.51
N ARG A 56 18.38 -31.63 30.46
CA ARG A 56 17.02 -31.58 29.88
C ARG A 56 16.09 -30.65 30.62
N LEU A 57 16.04 -30.75 31.95
CA LEU A 57 15.14 -29.94 32.77
C LEU A 57 15.51 -28.46 32.63
N ASP A 58 16.79 -28.13 32.72
CA ASP A 58 17.29 -26.77 32.54
C ASP A 58 16.94 -26.24 31.13
N PHE A 59 17.18 -27.06 30.09
CA PHE A 59 16.81 -26.70 28.72
C PHE A 59 15.29 -26.49 28.55
N MET A 60 14.46 -27.36 29.14
CA MET A 60 13.00 -27.26 29.05
C MET A 60 12.48 -25.99 29.72
N GLU A 61 13.06 -25.58 30.85
CA GLU A 61 12.72 -24.32 31.51
C GLU A 61 13.03 -23.12 30.59
N HIS A 62 14.24 -23.07 30.02
CA HIS A 62 14.61 -22.02 29.07
C HIS A 62 13.74 -22.03 27.81
N LEU A 63 13.43 -23.21 27.28
CA LEU A 63 12.57 -23.37 26.12
C LEU A 63 11.15 -22.90 26.40
N GLN A 64 10.62 -23.15 27.61
CA GLN A 64 9.32 -22.67 28.02
C GLN A 64 9.31 -21.14 28.14
N GLN A 65 10.30 -20.56 28.82
CA GLN A 65 10.43 -19.09 28.89
C GLN A 65 10.59 -18.44 27.51
N TYR A 66 11.27 -19.12 26.58
CA TYR A 66 11.38 -18.68 25.19
C TYR A 66 10.04 -18.73 24.47
N LYS A 67 9.26 -19.81 24.64
CA LYS A 67 7.89 -19.92 24.11
C LYS A 67 6.96 -18.86 24.70
N ASP A 68 7.06 -18.58 26.00
CA ASP A 68 6.26 -17.57 26.69
C ASP A 68 6.63 -16.16 26.24
N ARG A 69 7.92 -15.88 25.99
CA ARG A 69 8.37 -14.62 25.38
C ARG A 69 7.83 -14.46 23.96
N LEU A 70 7.85 -15.53 23.16
CA LEU A 70 7.25 -15.51 21.83
C LEU A 70 5.73 -15.30 21.89
N GLN A 71 5.04 -15.87 22.88
CA GLN A 71 3.59 -15.67 23.05
C GLN A 71 3.25 -14.27 23.55
N SER A 72 4.00 -13.73 24.50
CA SER A 72 3.79 -12.39 25.08
C SER A 72 4.16 -11.26 24.10
N GLN A 73 5.20 -11.41 23.28
CA GLN A 73 5.44 -10.51 22.14
C GLN A 73 4.29 -10.55 21.12
N ASN A 74 3.49 -11.60 21.15
CA ASN A 74 2.37 -11.82 20.24
C ASN A 74 1.00 -11.57 20.90
N ASP A 75 0.93 -11.17 22.17
CA ASP A 75 -0.33 -10.93 22.86
C ASP A 75 -0.85 -9.53 22.55
N LEU A 76 -1.75 -9.47 21.57
CA LEU A 76 -2.43 -8.26 21.18
C LEU A 76 -3.20 -7.62 22.35
N SER A 77 -3.71 -8.42 23.30
CA SER A 77 -4.43 -7.89 24.46
C SER A 77 -3.49 -7.09 25.37
N ALA A 78 -2.33 -7.65 25.70
CA ALA A 78 -1.31 -6.99 26.51
C ALA A 78 -0.83 -5.69 25.84
N LEU A 79 -0.61 -5.70 24.52
CA LEU A 79 -0.25 -4.50 23.76
C LEU A 79 -1.31 -3.39 23.93
N LEU A 80 -2.59 -3.74 23.76
CA LEU A 80 -3.66 -2.75 23.83
C LEU A 80 -3.87 -2.22 25.25
N GLN A 81 -3.66 -3.04 26.27
CA GLN A 81 -3.73 -2.60 27.66
C GLN A 81 -2.57 -1.66 28.03
N ALA A 82 -1.39 -1.86 27.43
CA ALA A 82 -0.19 -1.08 27.72
C ALA A 82 -0.19 0.33 27.12
N THR A 83 -1.06 0.62 26.15
CA THR A 83 -1.07 1.89 25.41
C THR A 83 -2.36 2.65 25.62
N THR A 84 -2.30 3.99 25.69
CA THR A 84 -3.50 4.83 25.82
C THR A 84 -4.43 4.70 24.60
N SER A 85 -3.84 4.59 23.40
CA SER A 85 -4.57 4.33 22.16
C SER A 85 -5.24 2.95 22.16
N GLY A 86 -4.55 1.92 22.64
CA GLY A 86 -5.13 0.58 22.78
C GLY A 86 -6.25 0.52 23.81
N GLN A 87 -6.11 1.20 24.96
CA GLN A 87 -7.19 1.32 25.95
C GLN A 87 -8.42 2.02 25.38
N MET A 88 -8.24 3.01 24.50
CA MET A 88 -9.34 3.64 23.77
C MET A 88 -10.03 2.67 22.81
N VAL A 89 -9.28 1.81 22.09
CA VAL A 89 -9.86 0.77 21.23
C VAL A 89 -10.69 -0.21 22.06
N LEU A 90 -10.14 -0.70 23.17
CA LEU A 90 -10.82 -1.62 24.09
C LEU A 90 -12.10 -0.99 24.65
N GLY A 91 -12.01 0.22 25.20
CA GLY A 91 -13.15 0.94 25.77
C GLY A 91 -14.25 1.21 24.73
N HIS A 92 -13.89 1.58 23.50
CA HIS A 92 -14.86 1.75 22.42
C HIS A 92 -15.58 0.44 22.12
N PHE A 93 -14.85 -0.68 22.01
CA PHE A 93 -15.47 -1.97 21.77
C PHE A 93 -16.39 -2.40 22.91
N THR A 94 -15.96 -2.25 24.17
CA THR A 94 -16.80 -2.51 25.35
C THR A 94 -18.09 -1.70 25.33
N THR A 95 -18.05 -0.46 24.85
CA THR A 95 -19.21 0.43 24.80
C THR A 95 -20.18 0.10 23.66
N TYR A 96 -19.67 -0.20 22.46
CA TYR A 96 -20.49 -0.29 21.24
C TYR A 96 -20.61 -1.70 20.65
N GLY A 97 -19.89 -2.69 21.20
CA GLY A 97 -19.82 -4.07 20.70
C GLY A 97 -19.23 -4.21 19.29
N SER A 98 -18.68 -3.13 18.72
CA SER A 98 -18.08 -3.12 17.39
C SER A 98 -17.08 -1.99 17.22
N LEU A 99 -16.15 -2.13 16.27
CA LEU A 99 -15.22 -1.08 15.90
C LEU A 99 -15.78 -0.26 14.73
N ASN A 100 -15.51 1.05 14.73
CA ASN A 100 -15.75 1.91 13.56
C ASN A 100 -14.43 2.13 12.80
N ASN A 101 -14.51 2.74 11.61
CA ASN A 101 -13.33 2.93 10.76
C ASN A 101 -12.22 3.79 11.39
N ASN A 102 -12.55 4.71 12.28
CA ASN A 102 -11.54 5.53 12.96
C ASN A 102 -10.79 4.69 14.00
N ILE A 103 -11.52 3.93 14.81
CA ILE A 103 -10.93 3.04 15.83
C ILE A 103 -10.13 1.91 15.18
N ARG A 104 -10.59 1.35 14.06
CA ARG A 104 -9.82 0.37 13.27
C ARG A 104 -8.47 0.92 12.82
N LYS A 105 -8.41 2.18 12.39
CA LYS A 105 -7.15 2.84 12.01
C LYS A 105 -6.22 3.01 13.21
N VAL A 106 -6.76 3.33 14.38
CA VAL A 106 -5.97 3.43 15.62
C VAL A 106 -5.37 2.06 15.95
N LEU A 107 -6.21 1.03 16.01
CA LEU A 107 -5.79 -0.36 16.25
C LEU A 107 -4.70 -0.81 15.26
N ALA A 108 -4.91 -0.59 13.97
CA ALA A 108 -3.92 -0.95 12.95
C ALA A 108 -2.57 -0.24 13.18
N ASN A 109 -2.58 1.05 13.56
CA ASN A 109 -1.34 1.78 13.83
C ASN A 109 -0.61 1.23 15.06
N ASP A 110 -1.33 0.95 16.16
CA ASP A 110 -0.72 0.41 17.38
C ASP A 110 -0.04 -0.94 17.10
N ILE A 111 -0.74 -1.84 16.40
CA ILE A 111 -0.22 -3.16 16.02
C ILE A 111 1.04 -3.00 15.19
N ILE A 112 0.99 -2.24 14.10
CA ILE A 112 2.12 -2.14 13.17
C ILE A 112 3.31 -1.41 13.79
N ASN A 113 3.08 -0.37 14.60
CA ASN A 113 4.17 0.29 15.31
C ASN A 113 4.85 -0.65 16.31
N ASN A 114 4.07 -1.52 16.98
CA ASN A 114 4.63 -2.55 17.85
C ASN A 114 5.46 -3.57 17.06
N GLU A 115 4.96 -4.07 15.92
CA GLU A 115 5.71 -4.99 15.03
C GLU A 115 7.05 -4.40 14.57
N LEU A 116 7.08 -3.09 14.29
CA LEU A 116 8.28 -2.40 13.82
C LEU A 116 9.18 -1.89 14.95
N SER A 117 8.72 -1.91 16.21
CA SER A 117 9.46 -1.36 17.36
C SER A 117 10.77 -2.09 17.62
N SER A 118 10.79 -3.41 17.48
CA SER A 118 11.97 -4.25 17.66
C SER A 118 12.95 -4.15 16.49
N ASN A 119 12.44 -4.03 15.27
CA ASN A 119 13.26 -3.86 14.07
C ASN A 119 12.50 -3.07 13.00
N ILE A 120 12.88 -1.82 12.85
CA ILE A 120 12.26 -0.88 11.91
C ILE A 120 12.43 -1.26 10.43
N HIS A 121 13.44 -2.09 10.13
CA HIS A 121 13.69 -2.60 8.77
C HIS A 121 12.91 -3.89 8.48
N ALA A 122 12.34 -4.54 9.50
CA ALA A 122 11.66 -5.83 9.36
C ALA A 122 10.58 -5.78 8.29
N ARG A 123 10.57 -6.82 7.43
CA ARG A 123 9.48 -7.06 6.49
C ARG A 123 8.36 -7.77 7.22
N MET A 124 7.12 -7.47 6.83
CA MET A 124 5.94 -8.14 7.36
C MET A 124 5.50 -9.26 6.41
N PRO A 125 5.83 -10.53 6.70
CA PRO A 125 5.47 -11.67 5.85
C PRO A 125 3.96 -11.96 5.93
N SER A 126 3.40 -12.63 4.91
CA SER A 126 1.96 -12.91 4.84
C SER A 126 1.46 -13.71 6.04
N GLU A 127 2.26 -14.68 6.50
CA GLU A 127 1.93 -15.53 7.65
C GLU A 127 1.76 -14.71 8.93
N ARG A 128 2.53 -13.63 9.08
CA ARG A 128 2.41 -12.72 10.22
C ARG A 128 1.12 -11.91 10.14
N ILE A 129 0.75 -11.45 8.95
CA ILE A 129 -0.51 -10.72 8.71
C ILE A 129 -1.70 -11.64 8.99
N ASP A 130 -1.65 -12.90 8.53
CA ASP A 130 -2.67 -13.91 8.81
C ASP A 130 -2.84 -14.15 10.32
N PHE A 131 -1.72 -14.27 11.05
CA PHE A 131 -1.73 -14.43 12.50
C PHE A 131 -2.38 -13.22 13.20
N LEU A 132 -1.95 -12.01 12.87
CA LEU A 132 -2.49 -10.79 13.47
C LEU A 132 -3.99 -10.62 13.17
N ALA A 133 -4.42 -10.90 11.94
CA ALA A 133 -5.84 -10.82 11.58
C ALA A 133 -6.69 -11.78 12.44
N LYS A 134 -6.20 -12.98 12.73
CA LYS A 134 -6.89 -13.95 13.59
C LYS A 134 -6.97 -13.48 15.05
N GLU A 135 -5.88 -12.95 15.60
CA GLU A 135 -5.89 -12.42 16.97
C GLU A 135 -6.82 -11.20 17.09
N ILE A 136 -6.90 -10.35 16.07
CA ILE A 136 -7.87 -9.24 16.03
C ILE A 136 -9.30 -9.77 16.07
N VAL A 137 -9.65 -10.75 15.24
CA VAL A 137 -11.02 -11.32 15.22
C VAL A 137 -11.36 -12.02 16.53
N LYS A 138 -10.37 -12.66 17.16
CA LYS A 138 -10.52 -13.30 18.47
C LYS A 138 -10.84 -12.28 19.57
N LEU A 139 -10.19 -11.11 19.57
CA LEU A 139 -10.47 -10.04 20.55
C LEU A 139 -11.70 -9.20 20.20
N PHE A 140 -12.00 -9.07 18.91
CA PHE A 140 -13.10 -8.26 18.39
C PHE A 140 -13.98 -9.09 17.42
N PRO A 141 -14.91 -9.91 17.94
CA PRO A 141 -15.72 -10.82 17.12
C PRO A 141 -16.60 -10.16 16.04
N SER A 142 -16.79 -8.83 16.09
CA SER A 142 -17.50 -8.07 15.04
C SER A 142 -16.66 -7.86 13.77
N GLU A 143 -15.35 -8.12 13.82
CA GLU A 143 -14.42 -7.93 12.72
C GLU A 143 -14.31 -9.18 11.83
N THR A 144 -13.74 -9.05 10.63
CA THR A 144 -13.53 -10.17 9.70
C THR A 144 -12.10 -10.22 9.21
N GLU A 145 -11.51 -11.42 9.09
CA GLU A 145 -10.11 -11.57 8.64
C GLU A 145 -9.83 -10.84 7.33
N VAL A 146 -10.77 -10.93 6.36
CA VAL A 146 -10.66 -10.32 5.02
C VAL A 146 -10.44 -8.80 5.10
N MET A 147 -11.06 -8.11 6.07
CA MET A 147 -10.86 -6.67 6.25
C MET A 147 -9.42 -6.32 6.64
N TRP A 148 -8.78 -7.19 7.42
CA TRP A 148 -7.46 -6.93 8.00
C TRP A 148 -6.31 -7.41 7.12
N LYS A 149 -6.48 -8.56 6.45
CA LYS A 149 -5.45 -9.15 5.58
C LYS A 149 -5.69 -9.03 4.07
N GLY A 150 -6.89 -8.62 3.67
CA GLY A 150 -7.29 -8.57 2.25
C GLY A 150 -7.86 -9.89 1.74
N ALA A 151 -8.45 -9.87 0.55
CA ALA A 151 -8.95 -11.06 -0.13
C ALA A 151 -7.92 -11.54 -1.16
N TYR A 152 -7.37 -12.74 -0.97
CA TYR A 152 -6.57 -13.38 -2.01
C TYR A 152 -7.51 -14.09 -3.01
N GLY A 153 -7.49 -13.65 -4.29
CA GLY A 153 -7.99 -14.48 -5.40
C GLY A 153 -9.43 -14.29 -5.88
N GLY A 154 -9.91 -13.05 -6.07
CA GLY A 154 -11.14 -12.78 -6.83
C GLY A 154 -10.84 -12.41 -8.29
N LYS A 155 -11.23 -13.25 -9.27
CA LYS A 155 -11.19 -12.93 -10.72
C LYS A 155 -12.22 -11.84 -11.12
N SER A 156 -12.21 -10.69 -10.46
CA SER A 156 -13.05 -9.56 -10.84
C SER A 156 -12.20 -8.34 -11.10
N ARG A 157 -12.41 -7.73 -12.27
CA ARG A 157 -11.73 -6.56 -12.85
C ARG A 157 -11.90 -5.26 -12.05
N ARG A 158 -12.21 -5.35 -10.75
CA ARG A 158 -12.26 -4.26 -9.77
C ARG A 158 -11.40 -4.65 -8.58
N GLU A 159 -10.10 -4.75 -8.81
CA GLU A 159 -9.10 -4.76 -7.75
C GLU A 159 -8.99 -3.34 -7.20
N THR A 160 -10.01 -2.93 -6.44
CA THR A 160 -9.96 -1.71 -5.64
C THR A 160 -9.17 -2.00 -4.37
N SER A 161 -8.65 -0.94 -3.75
CA SER A 161 -7.84 -0.92 -2.51
C SER A 161 -8.36 -1.73 -1.30
N VAL A 162 -9.56 -2.32 -1.40
CA VAL A 162 -10.10 -3.34 -0.50
C VAL A 162 -9.28 -4.64 -0.53
N GLY A 163 -8.54 -4.91 -1.63
CA GLY A 163 -7.83 -6.17 -1.83
C GLY A 163 -6.63 -6.44 -0.91
N ARG A 164 -5.99 -5.40 -0.34
CA ARG A 164 -4.73 -5.54 0.43
C ARG A 164 -4.87 -5.67 1.95
N GLY A 165 -6.04 -5.37 2.52
CA GLY A 165 -6.27 -5.42 3.97
C GLY A 165 -5.66 -4.25 4.76
N LEU A 166 -6.28 -3.93 5.89
CA LEU A 166 -5.95 -2.75 6.69
C LEU A 166 -4.55 -2.79 7.32
N LEU A 167 -4.05 -3.98 7.70
CA LEU A 167 -2.72 -4.14 8.30
C LEU A 167 -1.62 -3.79 7.30
N LEU A 168 -1.72 -4.33 6.09
CA LEU A 168 -0.73 -4.10 5.05
C LEU A 168 -0.74 -2.65 4.56
N GLN A 169 -1.93 -2.06 4.42
CA GLN A 169 -2.07 -0.64 4.11
C GLN A 169 -1.38 0.24 5.16
N THR A 170 -1.59 -0.06 6.44
CA THR A 170 -1.01 0.71 7.56
C THR A 170 0.50 0.55 7.63
N TYR A 171 1.02 -0.66 7.42
CA TYR A 171 2.45 -0.94 7.31
C TYR A 171 3.14 -0.15 6.21
N TYR A 172 2.59 -0.15 4.99
CA TYR A 172 3.19 0.65 3.91
C TYR A 172 3.15 2.14 4.21
N SER A 173 2.04 2.64 4.79
CA SER A 173 1.92 4.03 5.23
C SER A 173 2.98 4.42 6.27
N ILE A 174 3.19 3.59 7.30
CA ILE A 174 4.20 3.84 8.35
C ILE A 174 5.61 3.80 7.75
N ARG A 175 5.95 2.76 6.96
CA ARG A 175 7.29 2.69 6.32
C ARG A 175 7.56 3.87 5.40
N ARG A 176 6.53 4.40 4.73
CA ARG A 176 6.65 5.61 3.92
C ARG A 176 6.99 6.83 4.75
N LYS A 177 6.31 7.01 5.90
CA LYS A 177 6.64 8.08 6.85
C LYS A 177 8.08 7.93 7.37
N LEU A 178 8.51 6.72 7.69
CA LEU A 178 9.87 6.45 8.16
C LEU A 178 10.94 6.77 7.10
N ARG A 179 10.70 6.43 5.83
CA ARG A 179 11.56 6.85 4.70
C ARG A 179 11.60 8.37 4.55
N LYS A 180 10.43 9.02 4.62
CA LYS A 180 10.31 10.48 4.51
C LYS A 180 11.08 11.22 5.61
N CYS A 181 11.10 10.66 6.82
CA CYS A 181 11.89 11.19 7.93
C CYS A 181 13.37 10.78 7.90
N GLY A 182 13.84 10.07 6.85
CA GLY A 182 15.22 9.63 6.73
C GLY A 182 15.62 8.48 7.65
N VAL A 183 14.69 7.90 8.40
CA VAL A 183 14.94 6.78 9.32
C VAL A 183 15.18 5.48 8.54
N LEU A 184 14.53 5.33 7.39
CA LEU A 184 14.69 4.18 6.51
C LEU A 184 15.35 4.61 5.20
N ALA A 185 16.44 3.95 4.81
CA ALA A 185 17.16 4.25 3.58
C ALA A 185 16.25 4.12 2.34
N LYS A 186 16.42 5.02 1.38
CA LYS A 186 15.85 4.88 0.04
C LYS A 186 16.63 3.77 -0.67
N GLU A 187 15.95 2.72 -1.11
CA GLU A 187 16.61 1.67 -1.90
C GLU A 187 17.08 2.32 -3.21
N SER A 188 18.36 2.66 -3.31
CA SER A 188 18.94 3.18 -4.55
C SER A 188 19.01 2.02 -5.54
N SER A 189 18.19 2.05 -6.58
CA SER A 189 18.37 1.19 -7.75
C SER A 189 19.69 1.58 -8.42
N ALA A 190 20.72 0.77 -8.20
CA ALA A 190 21.98 0.92 -8.91
C ALA A 190 21.79 0.39 -10.35
N CYS A 191 21.56 1.27 -11.33
CA CYS A 191 22.23 1.26 -12.64
C CYS A 191 21.82 2.45 -13.55
N ALA A 192 22.85 3.14 -14.07
CA ALA A 192 22.95 3.84 -15.36
C ALA A 192 22.34 5.25 -15.62
N SER A 193 23.30 6.19 -15.69
CA SER A 193 23.48 7.32 -16.62
C SER A 193 22.59 8.59 -16.58
N ARG A 194 23.26 9.65 -16.11
CA ARG A 194 23.15 11.10 -16.37
C ARG A 194 22.28 11.54 -17.56
N GLU A 195 21.30 12.38 -17.26
CA GLU A 195 21.23 13.76 -17.76
C GLU A 195 20.41 14.63 -16.78
N SER A 196 20.92 15.82 -16.48
CA SER A 196 20.35 16.74 -15.50
C SER A 196 19.13 17.47 -16.05
N VAL A 197 17.95 17.06 -15.61
CA VAL A 197 16.79 17.94 -15.42
C VAL A 197 16.22 17.58 -14.05
N SER A 198 15.82 18.58 -13.27
CA SER A 198 15.32 18.45 -11.90
C SER A 198 14.12 17.51 -11.80
N ASP A 199 14.38 16.21 -11.65
CA ASP A 199 13.37 15.21 -11.37
C ASP A 199 13.27 15.08 -9.84
N VAL A 200 12.39 15.91 -9.26
CA VAL A 200 11.83 15.61 -7.94
C VAL A 200 11.08 14.29 -8.13
N GLU A 201 11.71 13.17 -7.72
CA GLU A 201 11.06 11.87 -7.78
C GLU A 201 9.69 11.96 -7.10
N PRO A 202 8.58 11.71 -7.84
CA PRO A 202 7.25 11.87 -7.31
C PRO A 202 6.97 10.81 -6.24
N ASP A 203 6.37 11.27 -5.13
CA ASP A 203 5.90 10.48 -4.00
C ASP A 203 4.69 9.63 -4.42
N ASP A 204 4.98 8.49 -5.06
CA ASP A 204 4.06 7.57 -5.80
C ASP A 204 2.76 7.18 -5.05
N ASP A 205 2.75 7.29 -3.72
CA ASP A 205 1.67 6.79 -2.88
C ASP A 205 0.74 7.91 -2.32
N THR A 206 1.26 9.13 -2.13
CA THR A 206 0.43 10.29 -1.74
C THR A 206 -0.45 10.71 -2.92
N ASP A 207 0.10 10.62 -4.13
CA ASP A 207 -0.64 10.88 -5.34
C ASP A 207 -1.66 9.78 -5.66
N ALA A 208 -1.41 8.52 -5.25
CA ALA A 208 -2.37 7.43 -5.41
C ALA A 208 -3.65 7.63 -4.57
N ASP A 209 -3.53 8.01 -3.30
CA ASP A 209 -4.68 8.33 -2.44
C ASP A 209 -5.44 9.57 -2.93
N ASN A 210 -4.72 10.59 -3.41
CA ASN A 210 -5.30 11.80 -4.00
C ASN A 210 -6.04 11.50 -5.31
N ILE A 211 -5.46 10.70 -6.20
CA ILE A 211 -6.11 10.21 -7.42
C ILE A 211 -7.36 9.41 -7.07
N GLN A 212 -7.28 8.52 -6.08
CA GLN A 212 -8.42 7.73 -5.65
C GLN A 212 -9.55 8.58 -5.08
N TRP A 213 -9.20 9.67 -4.37
CA TRP A 213 -10.19 10.65 -3.92
C TRP A 213 -10.88 11.34 -5.10
N LEU A 214 -10.11 11.79 -6.10
CA LEU A 214 -10.63 12.43 -7.32
C LEU A 214 -11.55 11.50 -8.14
N LYS A 215 -11.27 10.19 -8.15
CA LYS A 215 -12.12 9.19 -8.83
C LYS A 215 -13.49 9.01 -8.18
N ASN A 216 -13.60 9.31 -6.89
CA ASN A 216 -14.81 9.07 -6.10
C ASN A 216 -15.62 10.35 -5.78
N ASN A 217 -15.04 11.54 -6.00
CA ASN A 217 -15.61 12.80 -5.52
C ASN A 217 -15.53 13.91 -6.58
N SER A 218 -16.60 14.70 -6.71
CA SER A 218 -16.65 15.92 -7.53
C SER A 218 -16.77 17.21 -6.71
N LYS A 219 -16.87 17.10 -5.38
CA LYS A 219 -17.05 18.21 -4.44
C LYS A 219 -16.31 17.94 -3.13
N PRO A 220 -15.89 18.97 -2.37
CA PRO A 220 -16.01 20.41 -2.69
C PRO A 220 -15.02 20.84 -3.80
N TRP A 221 -15.43 21.78 -4.66
CA TRP A 221 -14.67 22.16 -5.88
C TRP A 221 -13.25 22.67 -5.58
N LYS A 222 -13.08 23.43 -4.48
CA LYS A 222 -11.76 23.90 -4.04
C LYS A 222 -10.77 22.73 -3.82
N LYS A 223 -11.26 21.63 -3.24
CA LYS A 223 -10.45 20.43 -3.00
C LYS A 223 -10.20 19.64 -4.28
N VAL A 224 -11.15 19.65 -5.22
CA VAL A 224 -10.94 19.09 -6.57
C VAL A 224 -9.77 19.81 -7.23
N LEU A 225 -9.77 21.15 -7.30
CA LEU A 225 -8.69 21.91 -7.93
C LEU A 225 -7.32 21.62 -7.31
N GLU A 226 -7.23 21.63 -5.96
CA GLU A 226 -5.99 21.38 -5.24
C GLU A 226 -5.42 19.98 -5.52
N LEU A 227 -6.26 18.95 -5.43
CA LEU A 227 -5.83 17.58 -5.71
C LEU A 227 -5.60 17.36 -7.21
N TRP A 228 -6.33 18.09 -8.06
CA TRP A 228 -6.17 18.01 -9.50
C TRP A 228 -4.78 18.47 -9.92
N GLU A 229 -4.33 19.59 -9.33
CA GLU A 229 -3.00 20.15 -9.50
C GLU A 229 -1.90 19.20 -9.03
N LYS A 230 -2.01 18.70 -7.79
CA LYS A 230 -0.98 17.84 -7.19
C LYS A 230 -0.75 16.56 -7.98
N THR A 231 -1.82 15.96 -8.48
CA THR A 231 -1.78 14.66 -9.17
C THR A 231 -1.59 14.75 -10.69
N ASN A 232 -1.40 15.96 -11.24
CA ASN A 232 -1.29 16.21 -12.68
C ASN A 232 -0.29 15.27 -13.37
N ASN A 233 0.97 15.24 -12.90
CA ASN A 233 2.04 14.46 -13.51
C ASN A 233 1.70 12.97 -13.59
N MET A 234 1.15 12.41 -12.52
CA MET A 234 0.73 11.00 -12.45
C MET A 234 -0.44 10.72 -13.40
N ARG A 235 -1.48 11.55 -13.38
CA ARG A 235 -2.64 11.38 -14.28
C ARG A 235 -2.24 11.46 -15.75
N LEU A 236 -1.34 12.37 -16.10
CA LEU A 236 -0.85 12.52 -17.48
C LEU A 236 0.07 11.38 -17.89
N ARG A 237 0.94 10.89 -17.01
CA ARG A 237 1.75 9.68 -17.26
C ARG A 237 0.87 8.47 -17.52
N PHE A 238 -0.18 8.27 -16.72
CA PHE A 238 -1.16 7.19 -16.90
C PHE A 238 -1.89 7.30 -18.24
N LEU A 239 -2.34 8.51 -18.59
CA LEU A 239 -2.99 8.77 -19.89
C LEU A 239 -2.08 8.47 -21.08
N LYS A 240 -0.78 8.76 -20.98
CA LYS A 240 0.22 8.51 -22.03
C LYS A 240 0.65 7.04 -22.15
N LYS A 241 0.70 6.31 -21.04
CA LYS A 241 1.29 4.96 -20.98
C LYS A 241 0.30 3.85 -21.31
N ASP A 242 -0.94 3.96 -20.84
CA ASP A 242 -1.88 2.82 -20.83
C ASP A 242 -2.94 2.87 -21.94
N ALA A 243 -2.80 3.79 -22.91
CA ALA A 243 -3.70 3.94 -24.06
C ALA A 243 -5.18 3.76 -23.66
N ILE A 244 -5.65 4.60 -22.73
CA ILE A 244 -7.03 4.58 -22.23
C ILE A 244 -7.93 5.39 -23.16
N ALA A 245 -9.11 4.83 -23.48
CA ALA A 245 -10.09 5.52 -24.30
C ALA A 245 -10.59 6.78 -23.60
N VAL A 246 -10.91 7.82 -24.37
CA VAL A 246 -11.19 9.15 -23.81
C VAL A 246 -12.45 9.17 -22.93
N HIS A 247 -13.48 8.39 -23.27
CA HIS A 247 -14.63 8.22 -22.35
C HIS A 247 -14.22 7.58 -21.04
N ASP A 248 -13.41 6.51 -21.09
CA ASP A 248 -13.00 5.80 -19.89
C ASP A 248 -12.23 6.71 -18.93
N TYR A 249 -11.40 7.62 -19.48
CA TYR A 249 -10.74 8.65 -18.68
C TYR A 249 -11.73 9.65 -18.07
N MET A 250 -12.64 10.19 -18.88
CA MET A 250 -13.64 11.17 -18.43
C MET A 250 -14.60 10.58 -17.38
N ASP A 251 -14.96 9.30 -17.54
CA ASP A 251 -15.81 8.56 -16.62
C ASP A 251 -15.11 8.22 -15.30
N SER A 252 -13.79 8.05 -15.35
CA SER A 252 -12.97 7.80 -14.16
C SER A 252 -12.95 8.97 -13.17
N TYR A 253 -13.21 10.20 -13.63
CA TYR A 253 -13.16 11.40 -12.77
C TYR A 253 -14.47 12.19 -12.83
N PRO A 254 -15.38 12.00 -11.85
CA PRO A 254 -16.71 12.63 -11.84
C PRO A 254 -16.70 14.16 -11.99
N ALA A 255 -15.62 14.83 -11.55
CA ALA A 255 -15.45 16.28 -11.68
C ALA A 255 -15.37 16.77 -13.14
N LEU A 256 -14.94 15.93 -14.09
CA LEU A 256 -14.85 16.29 -15.51
C LEU A 256 -16.21 16.44 -16.19
N LYS A 257 -17.26 15.79 -15.64
CA LYS A 257 -18.64 15.93 -16.12
C LYS A 257 -19.35 17.19 -15.59
N HIS A 258 -18.70 17.92 -14.69
CA HIS A 258 -19.24 19.17 -14.16
C HIS A 258 -19.22 20.28 -15.23
N ALA A 259 -20.08 21.28 -15.12
CA ALA A 259 -20.11 22.42 -16.05
C ALA A 259 -18.75 23.14 -16.16
N ASN A 260 -17.96 23.12 -15.09
CA ASN A 260 -16.61 23.68 -15.01
C ASN A 260 -15.49 22.65 -15.21
N GLY A 261 -15.81 21.42 -15.61
CA GLY A 261 -14.83 20.34 -15.78
C GLY A 261 -13.73 20.66 -16.79
N TYR A 262 -14.05 21.47 -17.81
CA TYR A 262 -13.08 21.93 -18.80
C TYR A 262 -11.92 22.74 -18.20
N LEU A 263 -12.13 23.44 -17.08
CA LEU A 263 -11.06 24.20 -16.40
C LEU A 263 -9.95 23.29 -15.86
N LEU A 264 -10.29 22.05 -15.51
CA LEU A 264 -9.33 21.05 -15.04
C LEU A 264 -8.38 20.62 -16.17
N LEU A 265 -8.91 20.50 -17.39
CA LEU A 265 -8.13 20.16 -18.57
C LEU A 265 -7.28 21.34 -19.05
N GLU A 266 -7.83 22.56 -18.96
CA GLU A 266 -7.11 23.79 -19.24
C GLU A 266 -5.93 23.98 -18.26
N GLN A 267 -6.15 23.69 -16.97
CA GLN A 267 -5.09 23.70 -15.97
C GLN A 267 -3.96 22.72 -16.33
N ASP A 268 -4.29 21.49 -16.72
CA ASP A 268 -3.31 20.48 -17.13
C ASP A 268 -2.55 20.93 -18.40
N PHE A 269 -3.25 21.53 -19.37
CA PHE A 269 -2.64 22.07 -20.59
C PHE A 269 -1.65 23.20 -20.29
N ASN A 270 -2.03 24.15 -19.44
CA ASN A 270 -1.18 25.28 -19.06
C ASN A 270 0.07 24.84 -18.30
N GLN A 271 0.00 23.73 -17.54
CA GLN A 271 1.18 23.15 -16.89
C GLN A 271 2.12 22.46 -17.88
N MET A 272 1.57 21.76 -18.88
CA MET A 272 2.38 21.09 -19.91
C MET A 272 3.00 22.09 -20.90
N TYR A 273 2.30 23.19 -21.20
CA TYR A 273 2.68 24.15 -22.23
C TYR A 273 2.58 25.58 -21.69
N SER A 274 3.43 25.89 -20.72
CA SER A 274 3.45 27.19 -20.03
C SER A 274 3.68 28.40 -20.94
N ASN A 275 4.21 28.20 -22.15
CA ASN A 275 4.45 29.22 -23.18
C ASN A 275 3.35 29.25 -24.28
N ALA A 276 2.30 28.45 -24.16
CA ALA A 276 1.21 28.33 -25.12
C ALA A 276 -0.15 28.78 -24.54
N THR A 277 -0.14 29.55 -23.45
CA THR A 277 -1.36 30.06 -22.82
C THR A 277 -2.23 30.78 -23.86
N LEU A 278 -3.52 30.45 -23.91
CA LEU A 278 -4.49 30.96 -24.90
C LEU A 278 -4.28 30.55 -26.36
N LYS A 279 -3.22 29.80 -26.74
CA LYS A 279 -3.06 29.32 -28.12
C LYS A 279 -4.18 28.38 -28.55
N LEU A 280 -4.67 27.54 -27.64
CA LEU A 280 -5.81 26.67 -27.92
C LEU A 280 -7.07 27.46 -28.27
N TYR A 281 -7.27 28.61 -27.62
CA TYR A 281 -8.38 29.51 -27.90
C TYR A 281 -8.16 30.29 -29.21
N ALA A 282 -6.94 30.81 -29.40
CA ALA A 282 -6.58 31.57 -30.60
C ALA A 282 -6.63 30.74 -31.89
N GLU A 283 -6.28 29.44 -31.80
CA GLU A 283 -6.28 28.51 -32.93
C GLU A 283 -7.44 27.52 -32.89
N PHE A 284 -8.46 27.79 -32.07
CA PHE A 284 -9.60 26.88 -31.88
C PHE A 284 -10.32 26.58 -33.19
N SER A 285 -10.45 27.58 -34.07
CA SER A 285 -11.05 27.42 -35.40
C SER A 285 -10.28 26.48 -36.31
N VAL A 286 -8.95 26.47 -36.21
CA VAL A 286 -8.07 25.56 -36.97
C VAL A 286 -8.20 24.13 -36.45
N LEU A 287 -8.25 23.98 -35.12
CA LEU A 287 -8.45 22.70 -34.45
C LEU A 287 -9.84 22.11 -34.73
N GLU A 288 -10.90 22.92 -34.67
CA GLU A 288 -12.27 22.55 -35.00
C GLU A 288 -12.36 22.02 -36.44
N ALA A 289 -11.77 22.73 -37.40
CA ALA A 289 -11.72 22.29 -38.79
C ALA A 289 -10.96 20.98 -38.99
N PHE A 290 -9.81 20.81 -38.31
CA PHE A 290 -9.03 19.56 -38.36
C PHE A 290 -9.81 18.37 -37.80
N ILE A 291 -10.51 18.56 -36.68
CA ILE A 291 -11.29 17.50 -36.05
C ILE A 291 -12.49 17.11 -36.92
N ILE A 292 -13.26 18.08 -37.41
CA ILE A 292 -14.41 17.83 -38.30
C ILE A 292 -13.99 17.04 -39.54
N LYS A 293 -12.82 17.38 -40.12
CA LYS A 293 -12.27 16.70 -41.30
C LYS A 293 -11.93 15.23 -41.05
N ASN A 294 -11.52 14.88 -39.83
CA ASN A 294 -11.04 13.54 -39.48
C ASN A 294 -12.10 12.64 -38.80
N LEU A 295 -13.33 13.15 -38.63
CA LEU A 295 -14.46 12.35 -38.16
C LEU A 295 -15.03 11.49 -39.30
N THR A 296 -15.07 10.18 -39.08
CA THR A 296 -15.51 9.19 -40.08
C THR A 296 -17.02 8.93 -40.04
N SER A 297 -17.73 9.37 -39.00
CA SER A 297 -19.17 9.16 -38.81
C SER A 297 -19.99 10.45 -39.04
N GLU A 298 -20.96 10.41 -39.97
CA GLU A 298 -21.92 11.50 -40.22
C GLU A 298 -22.76 11.86 -38.98
N LYS A 299 -23.05 10.87 -38.12
CA LYS A 299 -23.80 11.09 -36.87
C LYS A 299 -23.02 11.91 -35.85
N GLU A 300 -21.69 11.79 -35.84
CA GLU A 300 -20.81 12.53 -34.94
C GLU A 300 -20.63 13.98 -35.40
N LYS A 301 -20.54 14.20 -36.71
CA LYS A 301 -20.51 15.56 -37.30
C LYS A 301 -21.77 16.36 -36.93
N LEU A 302 -22.94 15.77 -37.10
CA LEU A 302 -24.24 16.38 -36.75
C LEU A 302 -24.38 16.69 -35.24
N SER A 303 -23.77 15.90 -34.36
CA SER A 303 -23.80 16.14 -32.91
C SER A 303 -22.99 17.37 -32.50
N ILE A 304 -21.88 17.64 -33.21
CA ILE A 304 -20.99 18.77 -32.93
C ILE A 304 -21.58 20.09 -33.42
N GLU A 305 -22.13 20.09 -34.65
CA GLU A 305 -22.75 21.26 -35.28
C GLU A 305 -23.95 21.80 -34.46
N ASN A 306 -24.70 20.90 -33.81
CA ASN A 306 -25.87 21.25 -33.01
C ASN A 306 -25.56 21.68 -31.55
N SER A 307 -24.28 21.73 -31.13
CA SER A 307 -23.92 22.10 -29.76
C SER A 307 -23.69 23.62 -29.62
N PHE A 308 -24.69 24.32 -29.08
CA PHE A 308 -24.74 25.79 -29.02
C PHE A 308 -23.98 26.47 -27.86
N SER A 309 -23.18 25.75 -27.07
CA SER A 309 -22.39 26.36 -26.00
C SER A 309 -20.89 26.09 -26.17
N PRO A 310 -20.01 27.11 -26.13
CA PRO A 310 -18.57 26.97 -26.30
C PRO A 310 -17.94 25.90 -25.39
N GLY A 311 -18.40 25.79 -24.13
CA GLY A 311 -17.88 24.81 -23.18
C GLY A 311 -18.19 23.35 -23.53
N LYS A 312 -19.36 23.06 -24.11
CA LYS A 312 -19.71 21.71 -24.58
C LYS A 312 -18.98 21.34 -25.87
N LYS A 313 -18.79 22.31 -26.77
CA LYS A 313 -17.92 22.15 -27.95
C LYS A 313 -16.50 21.78 -27.53
N ILE A 314 -15.89 22.51 -26.61
CA ILE A 314 -14.53 22.24 -26.12
C ILE A 314 -14.40 20.83 -25.53
N ILE A 315 -15.39 20.36 -24.77
CA ILE A 315 -15.40 19.00 -24.20
C ILE A 315 -15.51 17.95 -25.32
N SER A 316 -16.40 18.13 -26.30
CA SER A 316 -16.52 17.23 -27.45
C SER A 316 -15.28 17.27 -28.36
N PHE A 317 -14.65 18.43 -28.54
CA PHE A 317 -13.43 18.57 -29.35
C PHE A 317 -12.19 18.02 -28.64
N LEU A 318 -12.04 18.18 -27.32
CA LEU A 318 -11.00 17.49 -26.54
C LEU A 318 -11.23 15.97 -26.55
N TYR A 319 -12.49 15.54 -26.51
CA TYR A 319 -12.87 14.13 -26.61
C TYR A 319 -12.38 13.51 -27.93
N ILE A 320 -12.45 14.26 -29.03
CA ILE A 320 -12.07 13.77 -30.37
C ILE A 320 -10.59 14.02 -30.69
N TYR A 321 -10.00 15.15 -30.26
CA TYR A 321 -8.58 15.44 -30.46
C TYR A 321 -7.67 14.43 -29.78
N ILE A 322 -8.03 14.00 -28.56
CA ILE A 322 -7.30 12.97 -27.83
C ILE A 322 -7.52 11.60 -28.49
N TYR A 323 -8.71 11.32 -29.00
CA TYR A 323 -8.99 10.08 -29.75
C TYR A 323 -8.15 9.99 -31.04
N ILE A 324 -7.97 11.10 -31.77
CA ILE A 324 -7.22 11.12 -33.04
C ILE A 324 -5.69 11.13 -32.82
N ASN A 325 -5.18 11.84 -31.82
CA ASN A 325 -3.72 12.01 -31.64
C ASN A 325 -3.05 10.96 -30.76
N PHE A 326 -3.81 10.12 -30.04
CA PHE A 326 -3.25 9.09 -29.16
C PHE A 326 -3.65 7.66 -29.51
N PHE A 327 -4.55 7.45 -30.49
CA PHE A 327 -5.00 6.12 -30.93
C PHE A 327 -4.77 5.82 -32.41
N HIS A 328 -3.69 6.36 -32.98
CA HIS A 328 -3.08 5.80 -34.19
C HIS A 328 -1.57 5.65 -34.03
#